data_AF-A0A952V3Q7-F1
#
_entry.id   AF-A0A952V3Q7-F1
#
_cell.length_a   1.000
_cell.length_b   1.000
_cell.length_c   1.000
_cell.angle_alpha   90.00
_cell.angle_beta   90.00
_cell.angle_gamma   90.00
#
_symmetry.space_group_name_H-M   'P 1'
#
loop_
_entity.id
_entity.type
_entity.pdbx_description
1 polymer ?
#
loop_
_entity_poly.entity_id
_entity_poly.type
_entity_poly.pdbx_seq_one_letter_code
_entity_poly.pdbx_strand_id
1 'polypeptide(L)'
;MNTTRRQVLRSAGIFGALFLSRGLVACALPGAGEPVGGSSEALVACGDAVIGQNHGHALAVPAEDVAEGADKTYSIQGGSSHDHLVTVTAADFAELATGASVTIASTTDVGHRHPVTVTCAAKPEPKPEPDGATAATISANHGHALVVPTEDVAAAETKTYSIQGASSHPHIVTLTAEDFAQLAAGATVTTASTTDAGHAHFVKVICA
;
A
#
# COMPACT_ATOMS: atom_id res chain seq x y z
N MET A 1 56.97 41.59 -14.69
CA MET A 1 56.27 42.16 -15.87
C MET A 1 54.78 42.04 -15.61
N ASN A 2 54.12 43.18 -15.46
CA ASN A 2 52.71 43.32 -15.08
C ASN A 2 51.78 43.21 -16.29
N THR A 3 50.68 42.48 -16.16
CA THR A 3 49.56 42.55 -17.11
C THR A 3 48.32 43.04 -16.36
N THR A 4 47.82 44.21 -16.76
CA THR A 4 46.72 44.94 -16.11
C THR A 4 45.40 44.80 -16.87
N ARG A 5 44.31 44.89 -16.10
CA ARG A 5 42.89 44.99 -16.51
C ARG A 5 42.65 46.11 -17.55
N ARG A 6 41.92 45.79 -18.63
CA ARG A 6 41.00 46.74 -19.29
C ARG A 6 39.70 46.05 -19.70
N GLN A 7 38.60 46.62 -19.21
CA GLN A 7 37.24 46.45 -19.70
C GLN A 7 37.14 46.81 -21.19
N VAL A 8 36.35 46.05 -21.95
CA VAL A 8 35.66 46.56 -23.13
C VAL A 8 34.18 46.21 -22.99
N LEU A 9 33.39 47.27 -23.05
CA LEU A 9 31.93 47.34 -22.94
C LEU A 9 31.23 46.87 -24.22
N ARG A 10 29.96 46.47 -24.03
CA ARG A 10 28.80 46.63 -24.94
C ARG A 10 28.73 45.72 -26.17
N SER A 11 27.68 44.90 -26.19
CA SER A 11 26.78 44.79 -27.34
C SER A 11 25.41 44.32 -26.85
N ALA A 12 24.48 45.26 -26.79
CA ALA A 12 23.05 45.00 -26.68
C ALA A 12 22.57 44.47 -28.03
N GLY A 13 22.03 43.26 -28.06
CA GLY A 13 21.40 42.65 -29.22
C GLY A 13 20.00 42.16 -28.83
N ILE A 14 19.00 42.99 -29.14
CA ILE A 14 17.58 42.64 -29.13
C ILE A 14 17.29 41.87 -30.42
N PHE A 15 17.09 40.57 -30.33
CA PHE A 15 16.39 39.72 -31.30
C PHE A 15 15.72 38.64 -30.42
N GLY A 16 14.42 38.68 -30.18
CA GLY A 16 13.44 38.36 -31.22
C GLY A 16 13.39 36.85 -31.43
N ALA A 17 13.15 36.07 -30.37
CA ALA A 17 12.91 34.64 -30.47
C ALA A 17 11.47 34.34 -30.02
N LEU A 18 10.67 34.04 -31.04
CA LEU A 18 9.38 33.40 -31.02
C LEU A 18 9.27 32.38 -29.87
N PHE A 19 8.48 32.70 -28.84
CA PHE A 19 8.05 31.70 -27.87
C PHE A 19 7.13 30.72 -28.59
N LEU A 20 7.69 29.62 -29.09
CA LEU A 20 6.92 28.39 -29.24
C LEU A 20 6.56 27.94 -27.81
N SER A 21 5.44 28.45 -27.32
CA SER A 21 4.75 27.93 -26.16
C SER A 21 4.32 26.50 -26.50
N ARG A 22 5.25 25.56 -26.36
CA ARG A 22 4.91 24.15 -26.15
C ARG A 22 4.03 24.16 -24.90
N GLY A 23 2.74 23.91 -25.09
CA GLY A 23 1.82 23.71 -24.00
C GLY A 23 2.40 22.63 -23.11
N LEU A 24 2.90 23.03 -21.95
CA LEU A 24 3.11 22.14 -20.83
C LEU A 24 1.72 21.62 -20.48
N VAL A 25 1.38 20.44 -21.01
CA VAL A 25 0.37 19.60 -20.40
C VAL A 25 1.02 19.11 -19.11
N ALA A 26 1.04 19.99 -18.11
CA ALA A 26 1.29 19.59 -16.74
C ALA A 26 0.13 18.66 -16.37
N CYS A 27 0.42 17.49 -15.79
CA CYS A 27 -0.61 16.66 -15.18
C CYS A 27 -1.44 17.58 -14.28
N ALA A 28 -2.68 17.79 -14.68
CA ALA A 28 -3.58 18.70 -14.00
C ALA A 28 -3.86 18.07 -12.64
N LEU A 29 -3.15 18.55 -11.61
CA LEU A 29 -3.40 18.22 -10.22
C LEU A 29 -4.87 18.54 -9.94
N PRO A 30 -5.73 17.53 -9.69
CA PRO A 30 -7.08 17.78 -9.24
C PRO A 30 -7.00 18.51 -7.90
N GLY A 31 -7.84 19.54 -7.76
CA GLY A 31 -7.80 20.48 -6.65
C GLY A 31 -7.90 19.83 -5.28
N ALA A 32 -7.30 20.50 -4.29
CA ALA A 32 -7.36 20.18 -2.88
C ALA A 32 -8.81 19.97 -2.41
N GLY A 33 -9.21 18.70 -2.30
CA GLY A 33 -10.47 18.28 -1.70
C GLY A 33 -10.22 17.81 -0.28
N GLU A 34 -10.75 18.59 0.68
CA GLU A 34 -11.37 18.26 1.96
C GLU A 34 -10.74 17.21 2.92
N PRO A 35 -10.88 17.40 4.26
CA PRO A 35 -10.33 16.48 5.24
C PRO A 35 -10.91 15.07 5.05
N VAL A 36 -10.02 14.12 4.73
CA VAL A 36 -10.29 12.69 4.70
C VAL A 36 -10.92 12.26 6.03
N GLY A 37 -12.24 12.08 6.01
CA GLY A 37 -12.96 11.34 7.03
C GLY A 37 -12.39 9.94 7.05
N GLY A 38 -11.85 9.53 8.20
CA GLY A 38 -11.21 8.24 8.41
C GLY A 38 -12.08 7.12 7.85
N SER A 39 -11.58 6.46 6.80
CA SER A 39 -12.15 5.23 6.31
C SER A 39 -12.14 4.26 7.49
N SER A 40 -13.33 3.88 7.93
CA SER A 40 -13.49 2.66 8.72
C SER A 40 -13.06 1.53 7.78
N GLU A 41 -11.78 1.21 7.83
CA GLU A 41 -11.13 0.13 7.09
C GLU A 41 -11.87 -1.16 7.46
N ALA A 42 -12.81 -1.60 6.62
CA ALA A 42 -13.61 -2.79 6.88
C ALA A 42 -12.71 -4.01 7.07
N LEU A 43 -12.58 -4.53 8.29
CA LEU A 43 -11.71 -5.65 8.63
C LEU A 43 -12.02 -6.91 7.80
N VAL A 44 -10.99 -7.69 7.44
CA VAL A 44 -11.09 -8.84 6.51
C VAL A 44 -11.54 -10.15 7.16
N ALA A 45 -12.16 -10.07 8.33
CA ALA A 45 -12.60 -11.18 9.17
C ALA A 45 -11.48 -11.84 9.99
N CYS A 46 -11.90 -12.40 11.13
CA CYS A 46 -11.06 -13.17 12.01
C CYS A 46 -11.05 -14.64 11.58
N GLY A 47 -9.89 -15.29 11.75
CA GLY A 47 -9.79 -16.73 11.56
C GLY A 47 -10.42 -17.49 12.72
N ASP A 48 -10.50 -18.82 12.58
CA ASP A 48 -10.91 -19.70 13.69
C ASP A 48 -9.97 -19.54 14.88
N ALA A 49 -10.51 -19.34 16.08
CA ALA A 49 -9.71 -19.22 17.29
C ALA A 49 -9.04 -20.55 17.66
N VAL A 50 -7.81 -20.47 18.16
CA VAL A 50 -7.09 -21.63 18.71
C VAL A 50 -7.38 -21.74 20.20
N ILE A 51 -8.02 -22.83 20.62
CA ILE A 51 -8.38 -23.09 22.02
C ILE A 51 -7.44 -24.16 22.58
N GLY A 52 -6.71 -23.86 23.65
CA GLY A 52 -5.79 -24.82 24.27
C GLY A 52 -6.54 -25.92 25.01
N GLN A 53 -6.10 -27.19 24.91
CA GLN A 53 -6.82 -28.34 25.48
C GLN A 53 -8.28 -28.44 24.98
N ASN A 54 -8.50 -28.06 23.73
CA ASN A 54 -9.83 -28.07 23.14
C ASN A 54 -10.42 -29.49 23.11
N HIS A 55 -11.62 -29.64 23.67
CA HIS A 55 -12.39 -30.88 23.68
C HIS A 55 -13.80 -30.70 23.07
N GLY A 56 -13.96 -29.70 22.19
CA GLY A 56 -15.21 -29.44 21.47
C GLY A 56 -15.61 -27.97 21.41
N HIS A 57 -14.85 -27.07 22.02
CA HIS A 57 -15.07 -25.63 22.02
C HIS A 57 -14.77 -24.98 20.67
N ALA A 58 -15.48 -23.88 20.40
CA ALA A 58 -15.31 -23.05 19.22
C ALA A 58 -15.61 -21.60 19.56
N LEU A 59 -14.87 -20.66 18.97
CA LEU A 59 -15.11 -19.23 19.08
C LEU A 59 -15.05 -18.62 17.68
N ALA A 60 -16.10 -17.90 17.29
CA ALA A 60 -16.12 -17.03 16.13
C ALA A 60 -16.21 -15.58 16.60
N VAL A 61 -15.27 -14.74 16.15
CA VAL A 61 -15.27 -13.29 16.43
C VAL A 61 -15.70 -12.57 15.14
N PRO A 62 -16.89 -11.96 15.11
CA PRO A 62 -17.36 -11.22 13.95
C PRO A 62 -16.49 -9.99 13.65
N ALA A 63 -16.32 -9.65 12.37
CA ALA A 63 -15.50 -8.50 11.96
C ALA A 63 -16.09 -7.18 12.46
N GLU A 64 -17.42 -7.12 12.58
CA GLU A 64 -18.17 -5.98 13.12
C GLU A 64 -17.85 -5.70 14.58
N ASP A 65 -17.61 -6.74 15.40
CA ASP A 65 -17.26 -6.56 16.81
C ASP A 65 -15.84 -5.98 16.96
N VAL A 66 -14.93 -6.38 16.08
CA VAL A 66 -13.58 -5.80 16.03
C VAL A 66 -13.62 -4.34 15.55
N ALA A 67 -14.50 -4.01 14.59
CA ALA A 67 -14.68 -2.64 14.12
C ALA A 67 -15.37 -1.73 15.16
N GLU A 68 -16.29 -2.29 15.97
CA GLU A 68 -16.92 -1.57 17.08
C GLU A 68 -15.91 -1.28 18.19
N GLY A 69 -14.99 -2.21 18.46
CA GLY A 69 -13.92 -2.03 19.44
C GLY A 69 -14.41 -1.85 20.88
N ALA A 70 -15.59 -2.38 21.21
CA ALA A 70 -16.17 -2.38 22.55
C ALA A 70 -16.02 -3.75 23.21
N ASP A 71 -15.97 -3.81 24.54
CA ASP A 71 -15.89 -5.08 25.28
C ASP A 71 -17.05 -6.02 24.89
N LYS A 72 -16.72 -7.26 24.51
CA LYS A 72 -17.69 -8.30 24.16
C LYS A 72 -17.37 -9.59 24.90
N THR A 73 -18.41 -10.31 25.32
CA THR A 73 -18.27 -11.63 25.94
C THR A 73 -18.90 -12.69 25.05
N TYR A 74 -18.12 -13.71 24.72
CA TYR A 74 -18.51 -14.80 23.85
C TYR A 74 -18.60 -16.10 24.63
N SER A 75 -19.61 -16.91 24.28
CA SER A 75 -19.63 -18.33 24.62
C SER A 75 -18.65 -19.07 23.72
N ILE A 76 -17.89 -20.01 24.29
CA ILE A 76 -17.00 -20.88 23.52
C ILE A 76 -17.47 -22.34 23.51
N GLN A 77 -18.70 -22.64 23.92
CA GLN A 77 -19.21 -24.01 24.06
C GLN A 77 -18.93 -24.88 22.83
N GLY A 78 -19.22 -24.39 21.63
CA GLY A 78 -19.15 -25.18 20.41
C GLY A 78 -19.99 -26.46 20.51
N GLY A 79 -19.35 -27.61 20.38
CA GLY A 79 -19.92 -28.94 20.59
C GLY A 79 -19.62 -29.58 21.95
N SER A 80 -19.02 -28.84 22.89
CA SER A 80 -18.74 -29.34 24.25
C SER A 80 -20.01 -29.53 25.09
N SER A 81 -19.94 -30.39 26.10
CA SER A 81 -21.04 -30.65 27.04
C SER A 81 -21.26 -29.53 28.06
N HIS A 82 -20.31 -28.62 28.21
CA HIS A 82 -20.37 -27.44 29.09
C HIS A 82 -19.82 -26.21 28.38
N ASP A 83 -20.02 -25.04 28.95
CA ASP A 83 -19.67 -23.76 28.32
C ASP A 83 -18.57 -23.04 29.10
N HIS A 84 -17.80 -22.22 28.41
CA HIS A 84 -16.95 -21.20 29.02
C HIS A 84 -17.20 -19.86 28.33
N LEU A 85 -16.91 -18.78 29.04
CA LEU A 85 -17.03 -17.43 28.49
C LEU A 85 -15.66 -16.83 28.28
N VAL A 86 -15.50 -16.06 27.21
CA VAL A 86 -14.31 -15.27 26.92
C VAL A 86 -14.74 -13.82 26.74
N THR A 87 -14.17 -12.91 27.53
CA THR A 87 -14.35 -11.47 27.35
C THR A 87 -13.17 -10.91 26.56
N VAL A 88 -13.46 -10.42 25.35
CA VAL A 88 -12.50 -9.70 24.49
C VAL A 88 -12.70 -8.21 24.76
N THR A 89 -11.65 -7.53 25.20
CA THR A 89 -11.72 -6.11 25.59
C THR A 89 -11.53 -5.18 24.39
N ALA A 90 -11.87 -3.91 24.55
CA ALA A 90 -11.58 -2.86 23.57
C ALA A 90 -10.09 -2.80 23.18
N ALA A 91 -9.20 -3.04 24.15
CA ALA A 91 -7.75 -3.08 23.89
C ALA A 91 -7.37 -4.29 23.03
N ASP A 92 -7.94 -5.47 23.31
CA ASP A 92 -7.72 -6.67 22.51
C ASP A 92 -8.22 -6.46 21.07
N PHE A 93 -9.39 -5.83 20.89
CA PHE A 93 -9.90 -5.50 19.56
C PHE A 93 -9.00 -4.52 18.80
N ALA A 94 -8.40 -3.54 19.48
CA ALA A 94 -7.43 -2.65 18.87
C ALA A 94 -6.18 -3.42 18.37
N GLU A 95 -5.68 -4.39 19.13
CA GLU A 95 -4.58 -5.26 18.68
C GLU A 95 -5.00 -6.13 17.48
N LEU A 96 -6.17 -6.77 17.56
CA LEU A 96 -6.72 -7.59 16.48
C LEU A 96 -6.94 -6.78 15.18
N ALA A 97 -7.35 -5.52 15.29
CA ALA A 97 -7.53 -4.63 14.14
C ALA A 97 -6.23 -4.35 13.38
N THR A 98 -5.06 -4.47 14.03
CA THR A 98 -3.75 -4.35 13.39
C THR A 98 -3.25 -5.64 12.75
N GLY A 99 -4.05 -6.72 12.82
CA GLY A 99 -3.66 -8.06 12.38
C GLY A 99 -2.79 -8.81 13.38
N ALA A 100 -2.65 -8.31 14.61
CA ALA A 100 -1.98 -9.02 15.69
C ALA A 100 -2.84 -10.19 16.22
N SER A 101 -2.25 -11.03 17.08
CA SER A 101 -2.96 -12.11 17.75
C SER A 101 -3.01 -11.84 19.26
N VAL A 102 -4.17 -12.08 19.87
CA VAL A 102 -4.39 -11.93 21.31
C VAL A 102 -4.63 -13.29 21.95
N THR A 103 -4.21 -13.49 23.20
CA THR A 103 -4.48 -14.74 23.95
C THR A 103 -5.16 -14.41 25.26
N ILE A 104 -6.40 -14.89 25.41
CA ILE A 104 -7.30 -14.56 26.51
C ILE A 104 -7.65 -15.85 27.27
N ALA A 105 -7.74 -15.78 28.60
CA ALA A 105 -8.21 -16.92 29.38
C ALA A 105 -9.74 -16.94 29.45
N SER A 106 -10.36 -18.09 29.21
CA SER A 106 -11.79 -18.29 29.45
C SER A 106 -12.13 -18.25 30.94
N THR A 107 -13.41 -18.12 31.27
CA THR A 107 -13.92 -18.37 32.63
C THR A 107 -13.64 -19.80 33.07
N THR A 108 -13.55 -20.00 34.38
CA THR A 108 -13.47 -21.34 34.97
C THR A 108 -14.87 -21.94 35.04
N ASP A 109 -15.08 -23.04 34.33
CA ASP A 109 -16.27 -23.90 34.49
C ASP A 109 -15.83 -25.35 34.62
N VAL A 110 -16.60 -26.17 35.34
CA VAL A 110 -16.29 -27.59 35.62
C VAL A 110 -14.83 -27.82 36.05
N GLY A 111 -14.28 -26.87 36.83
CA GLY A 111 -12.94 -26.97 37.41
C GLY A 111 -11.76 -26.68 36.48
N HIS A 112 -11.96 -26.18 35.25
CA HIS A 112 -10.86 -25.80 34.36
C HIS A 112 -11.17 -24.57 33.49
N ARG A 113 -10.15 -24.08 32.78
CA ARG A 113 -10.21 -22.93 31.85
C ARG A 113 -9.34 -23.20 30.62
N HIS A 114 -9.59 -22.47 29.55
CA HIS A 114 -8.83 -22.56 28.31
C HIS A 114 -8.09 -21.25 28.01
N PRO A 115 -6.83 -21.29 27.57
CA PRO A 115 -6.25 -20.19 26.82
C PRO A 115 -6.86 -20.19 25.41
N VAL A 116 -7.36 -19.04 24.96
CA VAL A 116 -7.99 -18.84 23.65
C VAL A 116 -7.19 -17.81 22.89
N THR A 117 -6.56 -18.23 21.80
CA THR A 117 -5.81 -17.34 20.91
C THR A 117 -6.68 -16.97 19.72
N VAL A 118 -6.90 -15.66 19.54
CA VAL A 118 -7.65 -15.09 18.42
C VAL A 118 -6.67 -14.39 17.49
N THR A 119 -6.82 -14.62 16.19
CA THR A 119 -6.05 -13.95 15.16
C THR A 119 -7.00 -13.41 14.10
N CYS A 120 -6.86 -12.13 13.78
CA CYS A 120 -7.59 -11.53 12.67
C CYS A 120 -6.62 -11.13 11.57
N ALA A 121 -7.07 -11.22 10.32
CA ALA A 121 -6.32 -10.62 9.23
C ALA A 121 -6.63 -9.13 9.22
N ALA A 122 -5.58 -8.29 9.25
CA ALA A 122 -5.76 -6.91 8.82
C ALA A 122 -6.36 -6.94 7.40
N LYS A 123 -7.32 -6.06 7.12
CA LYS A 123 -7.69 -5.82 5.74
C LYS A 123 -6.40 -5.44 5.01
N PRO A 124 -6.06 -6.08 3.87
CA PRO A 124 -5.00 -5.54 3.03
C PRO A 124 -5.36 -4.09 2.79
N GLU A 125 -4.49 -3.15 3.22
CA GLU A 125 -4.69 -1.73 2.95
C GLU A 125 -5.16 -1.61 1.50
N PRO A 126 -6.26 -0.90 1.21
CA PRO A 126 -6.71 -0.74 -0.16
C PRO A 126 -5.50 -0.26 -0.94
N LYS A 127 -5.03 -1.13 -1.86
CA LYS A 127 -3.96 -0.75 -2.79
C LYS A 127 -4.43 0.59 -3.36
N PRO A 128 -3.65 1.69 -3.23
CA PRO A 128 -4.06 3.00 -3.69
C PRO A 128 -4.70 2.85 -5.06
N GLU A 129 -5.98 3.20 -5.17
CA GLU A 129 -6.60 3.30 -6.49
C GLU A 129 -5.75 4.31 -7.27
N PRO A 130 -5.25 3.95 -8.45
CA PRO A 130 -4.27 4.80 -9.10
C PRO A 130 -4.92 6.08 -9.61
N ASP A 131 -4.69 7.15 -8.86
CA ASP A 131 -4.79 8.50 -9.36
C ASP A 131 -3.66 8.73 -10.37
N GLY A 132 -3.82 8.25 -11.60
CA GLY A 132 -3.28 8.94 -12.78
C GLY A 132 -1.95 8.48 -13.42
N ALA A 133 -1.50 7.23 -13.31
CA ALA A 133 -0.65 6.67 -14.38
C ALA A 133 -1.08 5.24 -14.74
N THR A 134 -1.88 5.12 -15.80
CA THR A 134 -2.58 3.88 -16.16
C THR A 134 -1.94 3.12 -17.33
N ALA A 135 -0.86 3.62 -17.94
CA ALA A 135 -0.34 3.04 -19.18
C ALA A 135 1.15 2.72 -19.13
N ALA A 136 1.56 1.70 -18.39
CA ALA A 136 2.87 1.08 -18.65
C ALA A 136 2.76 0.08 -19.82
N THR A 137 3.67 0.13 -20.79
CA THR A 137 3.85 -0.95 -21.76
C THR A 137 4.99 -1.85 -21.31
N ILE A 138 4.71 -3.14 -21.15
CA ILE A 138 5.69 -4.13 -20.71
C ILE A 138 6.03 -5.03 -21.90
N SER A 139 7.31 -5.17 -22.24
CA SER A 139 7.74 -6.03 -23.36
C SER A 139 7.49 -7.50 -23.03
N ALA A 140 6.98 -8.30 -23.97
CA ALA A 140 6.64 -9.70 -23.71
C ALA A 140 5.72 -9.87 -22.49
N ASN A 141 4.73 -8.97 -22.38
CA ASN A 141 3.78 -8.96 -21.29
C ASN A 141 2.92 -10.23 -21.30
N HIS A 142 3.20 -11.15 -20.38
CA HIS A 142 2.41 -12.37 -20.16
C HIS A 142 1.51 -12.24 -18.92
N GLY A 143 1.05 -11.03 -18.60
CA GLY A 143 0.12 -10.75 -17.50
C GLY A 143 0.63 -9.71 -16.49
N HIS A 144 1.80 -9.13 -16.72
CA HIS A 144 2.36 -8.03 -15.94
C HIS A 144 1.59 -6.72 -16.10
N ALA A 145 1.61 -5.92 -15.04
CA ALA A 145 1.09 -4.56 -15.02
C ALA A 145 1.93 -3.71 -14.08
N LEU A 146 2.31 -2.51 -14.51
CA LEU A 146 2.92 -1.49 -13.66
C LEU A 146 1.99 -0.29 -13.63
N VAL A 147 1.70 0.19 -12.43
CA VAL A 147 0.89 1.36 -12.17
C VAL A 147 1.68 2.24 -11.21
N VAL A 148 1.91 3.49 -11.61
CA VAL A 148 2.70 4.47 -10.85
C VAL A 148 1.74 5.58 -10.38
N PRO A 149 1.53 5.77 -9.08
CA PRO A 149 0.65 6.83 -8.59
C PRO A 149 1.22 8.23 -8.87
N THR A 150 0.35 9.23 -9.11
CA THR A 150 0.80 10.61 -9.34
C THR A 150 1.44 11.23 -8.10
N GLU A 151 1.07 10.79 -6.90
CA GLU A 151 1.72 11.18 -5.66
C GLU A 151 3.18 10.74 -5.61
N ASP A 152 3.52 9.58 -6.17
CA ASP A 152 4.90 9.11 -6.25
C ASP A 152 5.71 9.91 -7.27
N VAL A 153 5.06 10.29 -8.39
CA VAL A 153 5.65 11.23 -9.36
C VAL A 153 5.91 12.60 -8.73
N ALA A 154 4.99 13.10 -7.90
CA ALA A 154 5.11 14.38 -7.22
C ALA A 154 6.14 14.37 -6.07
N ALA A 155 6.23 13.27 -5.32
CA ALA A 155 7.21 13.08 -4.26
C ALA A 155 8.64 13.04 -4.81
N ALA A 156 8.82 12.47 -6.01
CA ALA A 156 10.12 12.32 -6.66
C ALA A 156 11.17 11.61 -5.79
N GLU A 157 10.72 10.62 -5.00
CA GLU A 157 11.58 9.78 -4.17
C GLU A 157 11.78 8.41 -4.83
N THR A 158 12.98 7.84 -4.72
CA THR A 158 13.26 6.50 -5.27
C THR A 158 12.30 5.45 -4.69
N LYS A 159 11.60 4.72 -5.57
CA LYS A 159 10.58 3.75 -5.15
C LYS A 159 10.63 2.48 -5.99
N THR A 160 10.28 1.35 -5.37
CA THR A 160 10.23 0.03 -6.02
C THR A 160 8.79 -0.43 -6.16
N TYR A 161 8.44 -0.90 -7.35
CA TYR A 161 7.10 -1.37 -7.71
C TYR A 161 7.15 -2.83 -8.12
N SER A 162 6.17 -3.61 -7.65
CA SER A 162 5.91 -4.93 -8.24
C SER A 162 5.20 -4.78 -9.57
N ILE A 163 5.64 -5.53 -10.57
CA ILE A 163 4.99 -5.60 -11.88
C ILE A 163 4.28 -6.93 -12.13
N GLN A 164 4.11 -7.79 -11.11
CA GLN A 164 3.59 -9.15 -11.28
C GLN A 164 2.27 -9.21 -12.06
N GLY A 165 1.30 -8.36 -11.72
CA GLY A 165 -0.05 -8.45 -12.28
C GLY A 165 -0.67 -9.84 -12.05
N ALA A 166 -1.07 -10.51 -13.14
CA ALA A 166 -1.59 -11.88 -13.15
C ALA A 166 -0.51 -12.95 -13.44
N SER A 167 0.77 -12.57 -13.49
CA SER A 167 1.86 -13.53 -13.74
C SER A 167 2.07 -14.49 -12.57
N SER A 168 2.55 -15.70 -12.87
CA SER A 168 2.87 -16.74 -11.88
C SER A 168 4.12 -16.44 -11.04
N HIS A 169 4.94 -15.47 -11.44
CA HIS A 169 6.16 -15.08 -10.72
C HIS A 169 6.29 -13.55 -10.66
N PRO A 170 6.96 -13.02 -9.63
CA PRO A 170 7.09 -11.58 -9.45
C PRO A 170 8.29 -11.01 -10.21
N HIS A 171 8.15 -9.78 -10.69
CA HIS A 171 9.28 -8.91 -11.04
C HIS A 171 9.10 -7.58 -10.31
N ILE A 172 10.21 -6.89 -10.05
CA ILE A 172 10.20 -5.54 -9.48
C ILE A 172 10.87 -4.55 -10.41
N VAL A 173 10.42 -3.30 -10.37
CA VAL A 173 11.00 -2.15 -11.06
C VAL A 173 11.32 -1.09 -10.02
N THR A 174 12.54 -0.59 -10.02
CA THR A 174 12.92 0.58 -9.20
C THR A 174 12.96 1.81 -10.09
N LEU A 175 12.20 2.84 -9.72
CA LEU A 175 12.23 4.16 -10.34
C LEU A 175 12.98 5.13 -9.42
N THR A 176 13.92 5.90 -9.96
CA THR A 176 14.68 6.89 -9.20
C THR A 176 13.99 8.25 -9.19
N ALA A 177 14.48 9.17 -8.35
CA ALA A 177 14.08 10.57 -8.39
C ALA A 177 14.22 11.20 -9.80
N GLU A 178 15.25 10.82 -10.57
CA GLU A 178 15.40 11.30 -11.95
C GLU A 178 14.33 10.74 -12.89
N ASP A 179 13.90 9.49 -12.70
CA ASP A 179 12.82 8.89 -13.47
C ASP A 179 11.51 9.64 -13.22
N PHE A 180 11.18 9.94 -11.95
CA PHE A 180 10.00 10.72 -11.62
C PHE A 180 10.05 12.14 -12.17
N ALA A 181 11.22 12.79 -12.15
CA ALA A 181 11.39 14.11 -12.77
C ALA A 181 11.14 14.07 -14.29
N GLN A 182 11.53 12.99 -14.98
CA GLN A 182 11.21 12.80 -16.40
C GLN A 182 9.71 12.61 -16.62
N LEU A 183 9.06 11.77 -15.80
CA LEU A 183 7.61 11.54 -15.87
C LEU A 183 6.82 12.83 -15.61
N ALA A 184 7.22 13.62 -14.61
CA ALA A 184 6.62 14.92 -14.30
C ALA A 184 6.77 15.94 -15.43
N ALA A 185 7.80 15.80 -16.27
CA ALA A 185 8.01 16.61 -17.47
C ALA A 185 7.23 16.10 -18.70
N GLY A 186 6.39 15.07 -18.54
CA GLY A 186 5.66 14.42 -19.62
C GLY A 186 6.54 13.54 -20.53
N ALA A 187 7.77 13.23 -20.11
CA ALA A 187 8.64 12.31 -20.83
C ALA A 187 8.28 10.85 -20.50
N THR A 188 8.81 9.93 -21.31
CA THR A 188 8.70 8.49 -21.08
C THR A 188 9.97 7.98 -20.42
N VAL A 189 9.82 7.10 -19.42
CA VAL A 189 10.93 6.34 -18.83
C VAL A 189 10.90 4.91 -19.36
N THR A 190 12.06 4.35 -19.72
CA THR A 190 12.19 2.91 -20.02
C THR A 190 13.22 2.31 -19.10
N THR A 191 12.80 1.33 -18.30
CA THR A 191 13.67 0.67 -17.32
C THR A 191 13.50 -0.85 -17.40
N ALA A 192 14.52 -1.59 -16.98
CA ALA A 192 14.46 -3.04 -16.90
C ALA A 192 13.92 -3.46 -15.52
N SER A 193 13.06 -4.47 -15.49
CA SER A 193 12.71 -5.13 -14.25
C SER A 193 13.90 -5.95 -13.72
N THR A 194 13.78 -6.45 -12.49
CA THR A 194 14.68 -7.50 -12.01
C THR A 194 14.61 -8.74 -12.89
N THR A 195 15.73 -9.45 -12.93
CA THR A 195 15.80 -10.79 -13.51
C THR A 195 15.26 -11.79 -12.50
N ASP A 196 14.03 -12.24 -12.70
CA ASP A 196 13.42 -13.36 -11.97
C ASP A 196 13.05 -14.46 -12.98
N ALA A 197 13.01 -15.72 -12.55
CA ALA A 197 12.73 -16.86 -13.44
C ALA A 197 13.54 -16.87 -14.77
N GLY A 198 14.77 -16.36 -14.74
CA GLY A 198 15.69 -16.36 -15.89
C GLY A 198 15.42 -15.31 -16.97
N HIS A 199 14.53 -14.34 -16.76
CA HIS A 199 14.30 -13.24 -17.71
C HIS A 199 13.97 -11.91 -17.02
N ALA A 200 13.99 -10.82 -17.78
CA ALA A 200 13.62 -9.48 -17.35
C ALA A 200 12.73 -8.83 -18.41
N HIS A 201 11.94 -7.84 -18.01
CA HIS A 201 11.08 -7.08 -18.90
C HIS A 201 11.58 -5.64 -19.04
N PHE A 202 11.50 -5.09 -20.24
CA PHE A 202 11.56 -3.65 -20.42
C PHE A 202 10.18 -3.07 -20.16
N VAL A 203 10.13 -2.14 -19.22
CA VAL A 203 8.91 -1.45 -18.82
C VAL A 203 9.02 0.00 -19.28
N LYS A 204 8.16 0.37 -20.21
CA LYS A 204 7.95 1.75 -20.67
C LYS A 204 6.88 2.38 -19.79
N VAL A 205 7.28 3.36 -18.99
CA VAL A 205 6.42 4.12 -18.07
C VAL A 205 6.12 5.48 -18.69
N ILE A 206 4.85 5.87 -18.67
CA ILE A 206 4.40 7.22 -19.04
C ILE A 206 3.52 7.78 -17.91
N CYS A 207 3.63 9.07 -17.68
CA CYS A 207 2.65 9.82 -16.90
C CYS A 207 1.37 9.99 -17.74
N ALA A 208 0.19 9.90 -17.12
CA ALA A 208 -1.08 10.10 -17.85
C ALA A 208 -1.34 11.58 -18.17
#